data_AF-A0A6B1HI58-F1
#
_entry.id   AF-A0A6B1HI58-F1
#
_cell.length_a   1.000
_cell.length_b   1.000
_cell.length_c   1.000
_cell.angle_alpha   90.00
_cell.angle_beta   90.00
_cell.angle_gamma   90.00
#
_symmetry.space_group_name_H-M   'P 1'
#
loop_
_entity.id
_entity.type
_entity.pdbx_description
1 polymer ?
#
loop_
_entity_poly.entity_id
_entity_poly.type
_entity_poly.pdbx_seq_one_letter_code
_entity_poly.pdbx_strand_id
1 'polypeptide(L)'
;LEMLGANGGTQMINGVKAALDFPHDPSRFRFVTFMTDGFIGNERDILAAVHGRIGASRIFSFGVGSSVNRYLMERMAEAGRGVVAYLGLNDSARDVMDGFFARVSRPALTDVEVDWNGMAVTDVYPPQLPDLFVGRPLVVTGKFTGDPTTVRVLGFSGGERRTVMAAGHEQDEAGSSLAKVWARLRIADLADRATWAGDPYGELGDAIRNTALRYQLVSNYTSFVAVDSSHRTPGGHGVTVRQPVPVPDGVRYETTVD
;
A
#
# COMPACT_ATOMS: atom_id res chain seq x y z
N LEU A 1 30.73 -10.27 2.40
CA LEU A 1 30.06 -9.50 3.48
C LEU A 1 30.62 -10.03 4.79
N GLU A 2 31.27 -9.18 5.59
CA GLU A 2 31.70 -9.54 6.95
C GLU A 2 30.49 -9.80 7.84
N MET A 3 30.64 -10.70 8.83
CA MET A 3 29.58 -11.00 9.80
C MET A 3 29.32 -9.76 10.66
N LEU A 4 28.11 -9.21 10.57
CA LEU A 4 27.61 -8.18 11.46
C LEU A 4 27.01 -8.86 12.71
N GLY A 5 27.45 -8.44 13.90
CA GLY A 5 26.86 -8.90 15.16
C GLY A 5 25.54 -8.17 15.44
N ALA A 6 24.49 -8.92 15.79
CA ALA A 6 23.21 -8.35 16.21
C ALA A 6 23.20 -8.13 17.73
N ASN A 7 22.88 -6.92 18.18
CA ASN A 7 22.85 -6.55 19.62
C ASN A 7 21.45 -6.59 20.24
N GLY A 8 20.50 -7.31 19.63
CA GLY A 8 19.12 -7.42 20.11
C GLY A 8 18.25 -6.18 19.80
N GLY A 9 16.93 -6.40 19.68
CA GLY A 9 15.92 -5.38 19.35
C GLY A 9 15.88 -4.98 17.86
N THR A 10 14.75 -4.39 17.43
CA THR A 10 14.54 -3.94 16.04
C THR A 10 14.24 -2.44 16.01
N GLN A 11 15.24 -1.62 15.70
CA GLN A 11 15.14 -0.14 15.67
C GLN A 11 14.84 0.38 14.24
N MET A 12 13.72 -0.06 13.66
CA MET A 12 13.39 0.22 12.25
C MET A 12 13.33 1.72 11.93
N ILE A 13 12.76 2.52 12.83
CA ILE A 13 12.64 3.98 12.63
C ILE A 13 14.01 4.66 12.43
N ASN A 14 15.04 4.21 13.15
CA ASN A 14 16.38 4.77 13.02
C ASN A 14 17.01 4.33 11.69
N GLY A 15 16.80 3.08 11.28
CA GLY A 15 17.23 2.58 9.98
C GLY A 15 16.58 3.32 8.82
N VAL A 16 15.27 3.58 8.90
CA VAL A 16 14.52 4.36 7.89
C VAL A 16 15.07 5.79 7.78
N LYS A 17 15.23 6.48 8.92
CA LYS A 17 15.80 7.83 8.93
C LYS A 17 17.20 7.84 8.35
N ALA A 18 18.09 6.97 8.84
CA ALA A 18 19.46 6.90 8.35
C ALA A 18 19.54 6.61 6.84
N ALA A 19 18.73 5.67 6.34
CA ALA A 19 18.74 5.30 4.93
C ALA A 19 18.21 6.43 4.02
N LEU A 20 17.13 7.11 4.42
CA LEU A 20 16.53 8.17 3.61
C LEU A 20 17.26 9.50 3.74
N ASP A 21 17.80 9.82 4.91
CA ASP A 21 18.57 11.05 5.19
C ASP A 21 20.02 10.95 4.66
N PHE A 22 20.52 9.76 4.32
CA PHE A 22 21.85 9.61 3.72
C PHE A 22 21.92 10.42 2.41
N PRO A 23 23.01 11.19 2.15
CA PRO A 23 23.11 12.04 0.98
C PRO A 23 22.85 11.29 -0.34
N HIS A 24 22.02 11.88 -1.19
CA HIS A 24 21.63 11.31 -2.46
C HIS A 24 21.98 12.26 -3.61
N ASP A 25 22.65 11.72 -4.63
CA ASP A 25 22.90 12.40 -5.89
C ASP A 25 21.59 12.45 -6.70
N PRO A 26 20.98 13.63 -6.94
CA PRO A 26 19.72 13.74 -7.66
C PRO A 26 19.77 13.22 -9.10
N SER A 27 20.96 13.08 -9.69
CA SER A 27 21.13 12.52 -11.04
C SER A 27 21.05 10.98 -11.08
N ARG A 28 21.04 10.33 -9.90
CA ARG A 28 21.01 8.88 -9.77
C ARG A 28 19.66 8.38 -9.29
N PHE A 29 19.33 7.16 -9.70
CA PHE A 29 18.16 6.46 -9.20
C PHE A 29 18.48 5.81 -7.85
N ARG A 30 17.71 6.13 -6.81
CA ARG A 30 17.91 5.57 -5.47
C ARG A 30 17.03 4.37 -5.21
N PHE A 31 17.66 3.24 -4.89
CA PHE A 31 17.00 2.09 -4.31
C PHE A 31 17.32 1.98 -2.83
N VAL A 32 16.27 1.89 -2.02
CA VAL A 32 16.34 1.63 -0.58
C VAL A 32 15.62 0.32 -0.32
N THR A 33 16.34 -0.63 0.26
CA THR A 33 15.79 -1.95 0.57
C THR A 33 15.69 -2.11 2.07
N PHE A 34 14.47 -2.40 2.56
CA PHE A 34 14.24 -2.79 3.95
C PHE A 34 14.02 -4.28 4.03
N MET A 35 14.65 -4.93 5.00
CA MET A 35 14.49 -6.36 5.25
C MET A 35 14.29 -6.61 6.74
N THR A 36 13.36 -7.48 7.08
CA THR A 36 13.12 -7.91 8.46
C THR A 36 12.65 -9.35 8.51
N ASP A 37 13.08 -10.07 9.55
CA ASP A 37 12.67 -11.43 9.89
C ASP A 37 11.73 -11.48 11.12
N GLY A 38 11.36 -10.31 11.65
CA GLY A 38 10.60 -10.18 12.90
C GLY A 38 9.48 -9.14 12.81
N PHE A 39 8.67 -9.12 13.86
CA PHE A 39 7.60 -8.12 13.98
C PHE A 39 8.19 -6.74 14.27
N ILE A 40 7.72 -5.73 13.55
CA ILE A 40 8.05 -4.33 13.76
C ILE A 40 6.77 -3.60 14.13
N GLY A 41 6.73 -3.01 15.32
CA GLY A 41 5.64 -2.12 15.73
C GLY A 41 5.92 -0.66 15.40
N ASN A 42 5.04 0.22 15.88
CA ASN A 42 5.12 1.67 15.67
C ASN A 42 5.05 2.08 14.19
N GLU A 43 4.09 1.49 13.47
CA GLU A 43 3.89 1.66 12.04
C GLU A 43 3.60 3.12 11.69
N ARG A 44 2.84 3.82 12.55
CA ARG A 44 2.51 5.24 12.36
C ARG A 44 3.76 6.11 12.21
N ASP A 45 4.68 6.05 13.17
CA ASP A 45 5.87 6.90 13.16
C ASP A 45 6.82 6.52 12.03
N ILE A 46 6.91 5.23 11.72
CA ILE A 46 7.74 4.74 10.62
C ILE A 46 7.19 5.22 9.27
N LEU A 47 5.89 5.05 9.01
CA LEU A 47 5.26 5.50 7.77
C LEU A 47 5.30 7.02 7.66
N ALA A 48 5.08 7.76 8.75
CA ALA A 48 5.23 9.21 8.76
C ALA A 48 6.67 9.64 8.41
N ALA A 49 7.68 8.93 8.94
CA ALA A 49 9.08 9.19 8.62
C ALA A 49 9.40 8.90 7.14
N VAL A 50 8.85 7.82 6.57
CA VAL A 50 8.96 7.50 5.14
C VAL A 50 8.32 8.59 4.30
N HIS A 51 7.04 8.92 4.52
CA HIS A 51 6.35 9.95 3.74
C HIS A 51 7.04 11.32 3.80
N GLY A 52 7.63 11.67 4.95
CA GLY A 52 8.36 12.93 5.11
C GLY A 52 9.76 12.96 4.47
N ARG A 53 10.33 11.82 4.04
CA ARG A 53 11.74 11.72 3.58
C ARG A 53 11.94 11.02 2.24
N ILE A 54 10.91 10.34 1.72
CA ILE A 54 11.06 9.43 0.60
C ILE A 54 11.65 10.10 -0.66
N GLY A 55 11.22 11.32 -0.95
CA GLY A 55 11.65 12.08 -2.13
C GLY A 55 11.49 11.28 -3.43
N ALA A 56 12.55 11.24 -4.24
CA ALA A 56 12.62 10.45 -5.46
C ALA A 56 13.03 8.98 -5.23
N SER A 57 13.25 8.55 -3.99
CA SER A 57 13.73 7.21 -3.71
C SER A 57 12.66 6.15 -3.97
N ARG A 58 13.11 4.94 -4.31
CA ARG A 58 12.27 3.77 -4.39
C ARG A 58 12.50 2.85 -3.21
N ILE A 59 11.42 2.40 -2.58
CA ILE A 59 11.49 1.46 -1.45
C ILE A 59 11.06 0.07 -1.90
N PHE A 60 11.92 -0.91 -1.62
CA PHE A 60 11.58 -2.33 -1.72
C PHE A 60 11.67 -2.97 -0.34
N SER A 61 10.67 -3.76 0.00
CA SER A 61 10.57 -4.39 1.33
C SER A 61 10.68 -5.90 1.22
N PHE A 62 11.36 -6.53 2.18
CA PHE A 62 11.52 -7.97 2.27
C PHE A 62 11.13 -8.45 3.67
N GLY A 63 10.11 -9.29 3.74
CA GLY A 63 9.73 -9.94 4.98
C GLY A 63 10.17 -11.40 4.99
N VAL A 64 10.96 -11.81 5.97
CA VAL A 64 11.45 -13.19 6.13
C VAL A 64 10.70 -13.86 7.28
N GLY A 65 10.26 -15.11 7.09
CA GLY A 65 9.48 -15.85 8.07
C GLY A 65 7.98 -15.47 8.11
N SER A 66 7.30 -15.93 9.15
CA SER A 66 5.84 -15.83 9.31
C SER A 66 5.38 -14.61 10.11
N SER A 67 6.27 -13.95 10.84
CA SER A 67 5.92 -12.99 11.90
C SER A 67 6.12 -11.52 11.53
N VAL A 68 6.39 -11.22 10.25
CA VAL A 68 6.64 -9.86 9.79
C VAL A 68 5.38 -9.02 9.75
N ASN A 69 5.52 -7.71 10.00
CA ASN A 69 4.43 -6.76 9.83
C ASN A 69 4.18 -6.47 8.35
N ARG A 70 3.32 -7.28 7.72
CA ARG A 70 3.00 -7.17 6.29
C ARG A 70 2.41 -5.82 5.90
N TYR A 71 1.53 -5.29 6.73
CA TYR A 71 0.93 -3.96 6.51
C TYR A 71 2.03 -2.90 6.40
N LEU A 72 2.96 -2.85 7.35
CA LEU A 72 4.07 -1.90 7.30
C LEU A 72 4.95 -2.10 6.05
N MET A 73 5.30 -3.35 5.71
CA MET A 73 6.16 -3.64 4.55
C MET A 73 5.52 -3.20 3.24
N GLU A 74 4.21 -3.46 3.07
CA GLU A 74 3.42 -3.08 1.90
C GLU A 74 3.32 -1.56 1.79
N ARG A 75 2.95 -0.86 2.86
CA ARG A 75 2.80 0.60 2.83
C ARG A 75 4.11 1.35 2.61
N MET A 76 5.22 0.86 3.15
CA MET A 76 6.53 1.44 2.83
C MET A 76 6.90 1.26 1.36
N ALA A 77 6.65 0.08 0.78
CA ALA A 77 6.93 -0.19 -0.62
C ALA A 77 6.04 0.67 -1.54
N GLU A 78 4.75 0.79 -1.22
CA GLU A 78 3.80 1.65 -1.95
C GLU A 78 4.21 3.11 -1.92
N ALA A 79 4.53 3.66 -0.74
CA ALA A 79 5.01 5.04 -0.60
C ALA A 79 6.30 5.31 -1.41
N GLY A 80 7.14 4.29 -1.55
CA GLY A 80 8.34 4.33 -2.38
C GLY A 80 8.16 3.85 -3.82
N ARG A 81 6.93 3.69 -4.35
CA ARG A 81 6.71 3.19 -5.74
C ARG A 81 7.37 1.84 -6.07
N GLY A 82 7.72 1.05 -5.06
CA GLY A 82 8.38 -0.25 -5.22
C GLY A 82 7.44 -1.41 -4.94
N VAL A 83 8.03 -2.56 -4.58
CA VAL A 83 7.29 -3.79 -4.31
C VAL A 83 7.84 -4.51 -3.09
N VAL A 84 7.00 -5.32 -2.47
CA VAL A 84 7.36 -6.21 -1.36
C VAL A 84 7.56 -7.64 -1.86
N ALA A 85 8.50 -8.36 -1.25
CA ALA A 85 8.63 -9.82 -1.35
C ALA A 85 8.61 -10.45 0.04
N TYR A 86 8.02 -11.65 0.13
CA TYR A 86 8.00 -12.43 1.36
C TYR A 86 8.73 -13.75 1.14
N LEU A 87 9.57 -14.11 2.11
CA LEU A 87 10.34 -15.35 2.13
C LEU A 87 9.86 -16.21 3.31
N GLY A 88 9.07 -17.24 3.04
CA GLY A 88 8.68 -18.22 4.04
C GLY A 88 9.84 -19.10 4.50
N LEU A 89 9.66 -19.80 5.62
CA LEU A 89 10.70 -20.67 6.21
C LEU A 89 11.12 -21.82 5.29
N ASN A 90 10.22 -22.26 4.40
CA ASN A 90 10.45 -23.36 3.46
C ASN A 90 10.71 -22.88 2.03
N ASP A 91 10.73 -21.56 1.81
CA ASP A 91 10.91 -21.00 0.48
C ASP A 91 12.39 -20.95 0.11
N SER A 92 12.69 -21.17 -1.16
CA SER A 92 14.02 -20.95 -1.71
C SER A 92 14.31 -19.46 -1.77
N ALA A 93 15.23 -18.99 -0.92
CA ALA A 93 15.69 -17.60 -0.94
C ALA A 93 16.16 -17.17 -2.33
N ARG A 94 16.82 -18.08 -3.05
CA ARG A 94 17.26 -17.83 -4.42
C ARG A 94 16.09 -17.55 -5.35
N ASP A 95 15.06 -18.40 -5.34
CA ASP A 95 13.95 -18.28 -6.30
C ASP A 95 13.10 -17.03 -6.02
N VAL A 96 12.90 -16.70 -4.73
CA VAL A 96 12.21 -15.47 -4.32
C VAL A 96 12.99 -14.24 -4.76
N MET A 97 14.32 -14.23 -4.56
CA MET A 97 15.17 -13.12 -4.98
C MET A 97 15.25 -13.01 -6.51
N ASP A 98 15.40 -14.12 -7.23
CA ASP A 98 15.41 -14.14 -8.70
C ASP A 98 14.08 -13.62 -9.26
N GLY A 99 12.95 -14.03 -8.69
CA GLY A 99 11.63 -13.52 -9.05
C GLY A 99 11.45 -12.03 -8.74
N PHE A 100 11.94 -11.57 -7.59
CA PHE A 100 11.96 -10.15 -7.25
C PHE A 100 12.82 -9.35 -8.23
N PHE A 101 14.05 -9.78 -8.51
CA PHE A 101 14.94 -9.11 -9.46
C PHE A 101 14.35 -9.09 -10.87
N ALA A 102 13.76 -10.18 -11.34
CA ALA A 102 13.07 -10.21 -12.63
C ALA A 102 11.94 -9.17 -12.69
N ARG A 103 11.26 -8.92 -11.56
CA ARG A 103 10.17 -7.95 -11.45
C ARG A 103 10.63 -6.50 -11.42
N VAL A 104 11.79 -6.20 -10.80
CA VAL A 104 12.24 -4.80 -10.59
C VAL A 104 13.36 -4.35 -11.52
N SER A 105 14.05 -5.27 -12.19
CA SER A 105 15.21 -4.97 -13.04
C SER A 105 14.84 -4.31 -14.38
N ARG A 106 13.57 -4.37 -14.78
CA ARG A 106 13.11 -3.89 -16.10
C ARG A 106 11.91 -2.95 -15.96
N PRO A 107 12.10 -1.73 -15.42
CA PRO A 107 11.07 -0.70 -15.54
C PRO A 107 10.93 -0.31 -17.01
N ALA A 108 9.73 -0.45 -17.55
CA ALA A 108 9.38 0.03 -18.88
C ALA A 108 9.26 1.57 -18.89
N LEU A 109 8.69 2.14 -17.82
CA LEU A 109 8.51 3.58 -17.64
C LEU A 109 8.61 3.93 -16.15
N THR A 110 9.51 4.85 -15.78
CA THR A 110 9.61 5.39 -14.41
C THR A 110 9.04 6.80 -14.32
N ASP A 111 8.71 7.23 -13.10
CA ASP A 111 8.14 8.56 -12.81
C ASP A 111 6.91 8.82 -13.69
N VAL A 112 5.98 7.86 -13.66
CA VAL A 112 4.80 7.88 -14.51
C VAL A 112 3.89 9.05 -14.13
N GLU A 113 3.49 9.81 -15.14
CA GLU A 113 2.52 10.90 -15.05
C GLU A 113 1.41 10.67 -16.07
N VAL A 114 0.20 11.14 -15.76
CA VAL A 114 -0.93 11.10 -16.71
C VAL A 114 -1.39 12.52 -16.99
N ASP A 115 -1.30 12.92 -18.26
CA ASP A 115 -1.95 14.10 -18.80
C ASP A 115 -3.31 13.68 -19.39
N TRP A 116 -4.37 14.15 -18.73
CA TRP A 116 -5.76 13.84 -19.05
C TRP A 116 -6.29 14.64 -20.26
N ASN A 117 -5.44 15.41 -20.94
CA ASN A 117 -5.76 16.12 -22.18
C ASN A 117 -7.01 17.01 -22.07
N GLY A 118 -7.13 17.74 -20.96
CA GLY A 118 -8.25 18.65 -20.68
C GLY A 118 -9.48 18.00 -20.04
N MET A 119 -9.50 16.67 -19.87
CA MET A 119 -10.57 15.98 -19.17
C MET A 119 -10.56 16.35 -17.67
N ALA A 120 -11.74 16.68 -17.13
CA ALA A 120 -11.89 17.01 -15.72
C ALA A 120 -11.91 15.74 -14.88
N VAL A 121 -10.73 15.31 -14.40
CA VAL A 121 -10.54 14.09 -13.62
C VAL A 121 -10.32 14.42 -12.14
N THR A 122 -10.99 13.69 -11.25
CA THR A 122 -10.87 13.80 -9.79
C THR A 122 -10.79 12.42 -9.15
N ASP A 123 -10.41 12.38 -7.87
CA ASP A 123 -10.35 11.15 -7.08
C ASP A 123 -9.56 10.02 -7.78
N VAL A 124 -8.35 10.33 -8.25
CA VAL A 124 -7.47 9.39 -8.95
C VAL A 124 -6.69 8.53 -7.95
N TYR A 125 -6.70 7.22 -8.17
CA TYR A 125 -6.00 6.24 -7.37
C TYR A 125 -5.16 5.28 -8.24
N PRO A 126 -3.95 4.91 -7.77
CA PRO A 126 -3.28 5.46 -6.59
C PRO A 126 -2.88 6.94 -6.79
N PRO A 127 -2.81 7.75 -5.73
CA PRO A 127 -2.47 9.18 -5.84
C PRO A 127 -1.02 9.40 -6.27
N GLN A 128 -0.12 8.48 -5.90
CA GLN A 128 1.24 8.41 -6.39
C GLN A 128 1.35 7.20 -7.31
N LEU A 129 1.63 7.47 -8.60
CA LEU A 129 1.73 6.40 -9.60
C LEU A 129 3.04 5.63 -9.40
N PRO A 130 2.98 4.28 -9.32
CA PRO A 130 4.19 3.47 -9.30
C PRO A 130 4.85 3.44 -10.69
N ASP A 131 6.12 3.02 -10.70
CA ASP A 131 6.82 2.77 -11.95
C ASP A 131 6.16 1.59 -12.70
N LEU A 132 6.10 1.67 -14.03
CA LEU A 132 5.55 0.62 -14.89
C LEU A 132 6.63 -0.43 -15.17
N PHE A 133 6.44 -1.65 -14.70
CA PHE A 133 7.35 -2.77 -14.92
C PHE A 133 6.85 -3.71 -16.02
N VAL A 134 7.77 -4.28 -16.80
CA VAL A 134 7.42 -5.24 -17.86
C VAL A 134 6.65 -6.42 -17.27
N GLY A 135 5.57 -6.84 -17.94
CA GLY A 135 4.75 -7.98 -17.54
C GLY A 135 3.72 -7.69 -16.45
N ARG A 136 3.59 -6.43 -15.99
CA ARG A 136 2.57 -6.04 -15.01
C ARG A 136 1.83 -4.78 -15.46
N PRO A 137 0.49 -4.77 -15.44
CA PRO A 137 -0.26 -3.57 -15.78
C PRO A 137 -0.13 -2.53 -14.65
N LEU A 138 -0.02 -1.26 -15.06
CA LEU A 138 -0.32 -0.13 -14.18
C LEU A 138 -1.82 0.18 -14.33
N VAL A 139 -2.57 0.07 -13.24
CA VAL A 139 -4.00 0.37 -13.22
C VAL A 139 -4.22 1.68 -12.48
N VAL A 140 -4.82 2.65 -13.18
CA VAL A 140 -5.19 3.94 -12.62
C VAL A 140 -6.70 4.07 -12.72
N THR A 141 -7.35 4.40 -11.60
CA THR A 141 -8.80 4.56 -11.54
C THR A 141 -9.12 5.96 -11.05
N GLY A 142 -10.03 6.66 -11.72
CA GLY A 142 -10.46 7.99 -11.32
C GLY A 142 -11.91 8.25 -11.73
N LYS A 143 -12.43 9.39 -11.31
CA LYS A 143 -13.73 9.90 -11.77
C LYS A 143 -13.49 11.01 -12.78
N PHE A 144 -14.30 11.06 -13.82
CA PHE A 144 -14.26 12.16 -14.77
C PHE A 144 -15.66 12.59 -15.17
N THR A 145 -15.75 13.80 -15.72
CA THR A 145 -16.98 14.35 -16.31
C THR A 145 -16.74 14.70 -17.77
N GLY A 146 -17.75 14.49 -18.62
CA GLY A 146 -17.64 14.66 -20.06
C GLY A 146 -17.27 13.35 -20.76
N ASP A 147 -16.96 13.44 -22.05
CA ASP A 147 -16.69 12.27 -22.88
C ASP A 147 -15.25 11.78 -22.73
N PRO A 148 -15.01 10.46 -22.77
CA PRO A 148 -13.66 9.91 -22.70
C PRO A 148 -12.84 10.37 -23.92
N THR A 149 -11.67 10.94 -23.66
CA THR A 149 -10.73 11.38 -24.71
C THR A 149 -9.45 10.56 -24.69
N THR A 150 -8.56 10.80 -25.66
CA THR A 150 -7.23 10.22 -25.61
C THR A 150 -6.42 10.86 -24.48
N VAL A 151 -5.88 10.03 -23.59
CA VAL A 151 -4.99 10.44 -22.49
C VAL A 151 -3.53 10.20 -22.88
N ARG A 152 -2.62 10.95 -22.27
CA ARG A 152 -1.18 10.81 -22.48
C ARG A 152 -0.52 10.31 -21.20
N VAL A 153 0.17 9.19 -21.30
CA VAL A 153 1.00 8.64 -20.22
C VAL A 153 2.44 9.03 -20.48
N LEU A 154 3.03 9.79 -19.56
CA LEU A 154 4.41 10.27 -19.64
C LEU A 154 5.28 9.54 -18.61
N GLY A 155 6.58 9.50 -18.86
CA GLY A 155 7.58 9.07 -17.90
C GLY A 155 8.95 8.90 -18.56
N PHE A 156 9.87 8.21 -17.90
CA PHE A 156 11.23 7.99 -18.39
C PHE A 156 11.49 6.52 -18.73
N SER A 157 12.13 6.27 -19.88
CA SER A 157 12.58 4.96 -20.29
C SER A 157 14.03 5.07 -20.76
N GLY A 158 14.95 4.35 -20.09
CA GLY A 158 16.38 4.48 -20.36
C GLY A 158 16.95 5.89 -20.15
N GLY A 159 16.33 6.70 -19.27
CA GLY A 159 16.72 8.10 -19.03
C GLY A 159 16.12 9.11 -20.00
N GLU A 160 15.42 8.67 -21.05
CA GLU A 160 14.75 9.55 -22.00
C GLU A 160 13.27 9.69 -21.67
N ARG A 161 12.73 10.90 -21.81
CA ARG A 161 11.30 11.14 -21.63
C ARG A 161 10.52 10.50 -22.78
N ARG A 162 9.53 9.68 -22.44
CA ARG A 162 8.64 9.00 -23.39
C ARG A 162 7.19 9.39 -23.11
N THR A 163 6.39 9.37 -24.17
CA THR A 163 4.95 9.60 -24.11
C THR A 163 4.24 8.47 -24.84
N VAL A 164 3.23 7.88 -24.20
CA VAL A 164 2.37 6.84 -24.74
C VAL A 164 0.95 7.38 -24.78
N MET A 165 0.28 7.24 -25.92
CA MET A 165 -1.12 7.64 -26.08
C MET A 165 -2.03 6.46 -25.74
N ALA A 166 -3.02 6.68 -24.89
CA ALA A 166 -4.07 5.71 -24.58
C ALA A 166 -5.42 6.29 -25.02
N ALA A 167 -6.04 5.67 -26.03
CA ALA A 167 -7.35 6.09 -26.51
C ALA A 167 -8.42 5.78 -25.45
N GLY A 168 -9.20 6.81 -25.08
CA GLY A 168 -10.40 6.64 -24.27
C GLY A 168 -11.48 5.93 -25.08
N HIS A 169 -12.12 4.95 -24.46
CA HIS A 169 -13.25 4.24 -25.05
C HIS A 169 -14.40 4.31 -24.06
N GLU A 170 -15.57 4.68 -24.54
CA GLU A 170 -16.81 4.50 -23.79
C GLU A 170 -17.19 3.02 -23.87
N GLN A 171 -17.47 2.40 -22.72
CA GLN A 171 -18.03 1.06 -22.67
C GLN A 171 -19.47 1.17 -22.19
N ASP A 172 -20.40 0.69 -23.02
CA ASP A 172 -21.85 0.78 -22.82
C ASP A 172 -22.39 -0.03 -21.63
N GLU A 173 -21.55 -0.77 -20.90
CA GLU A 173 -21.96 -1.52 -19.71
C GLU A 173 -20.92 -1.43 -18.58
N ALA A 174 -20.72 -0.24 -18.01
CA ALA A 174 -20.02 -0.13 -16.73
C ALA A 174 -20.96 -0.53 -15.59
N GLY A 175 -21.13 -1.84 -15.39
CA GLY A 175 -21.78 -2.39 -14.21
C GLY A 175 -21.19 -1.82 -12.91
N SER A 176 -21.96 -1.84 -11.82
CA SER A 176 -21.60 -1.26 -10.50
C SER A 176 -20.25 -1.70 -9.89
N SER A 177 -19.55 -2.65 -10.51
CA SER A 177 -18.28 -3.22 -10.05
C SER A 177 -17.12 -2.22 -10.10
N LEU A 178 -16.94 -1.45 -11.18
CA LEU A 178 -15.83 -0.49 -11.28
C LEU A 178 -15.95 0.61 -10.22
N ALA A 179 -17.17 1.07 -9.97
CA ALA A 179 -17.46 2.05 -8.94
C ALA A 179 -17.10 1.52 -7.54
N LYS A 180 -17.33 0.23 -7.27
CA LYS A 180 -16.91 -0.43 -6.02
C LYS A 180 -15.40 -0.65 -5.94
N VAL A 181 -14.73 -0.92 -7.06
CA VAL A 181 -13.25 -0.98 -7.12
C VAL A 181 -12.66 0.38 -6.75
N TRP A 182 -13.14 1.45 -7.40
CA TRP A 182 -12.74 2.82 -7.08
C TRP A 182 -12.99 3.14 -5.60
N ALA A 183 -14.15 2.79 -5.06
CA ALA A 183 -14.49 3.08 -3.67
C ALA A 183 -13.60 2.33 -2.67
N ARG A 184 -13.18 1.09 -2.98
CA ARG A 184 -12.20 0.35 -2.16
C ARG A 184 -10.83 1.01 -2.18
N LEU A 185 -10.36 1.46 -3.35
CA LEU A 185 -9.08 2.17 -3.48
C LEU A 185 -9.09 3.48 -2.68
N ARG A 186 -10.19 4.24 -2.74
CA ARG A 186 -10.39 5.43 -1.91
C ARG A 186 -10.36 5.13 -0.42
N ILE A 187 -11.08 4.09 0.03
CA ILE A 187 -11.10 3.70 1.45
C ILE A 187 -9.69 3.30 1.92
N ALA A 188 -8.96 2.54 1.11
CA ALA A 188 -7.58 2.15 1.43
C ALA A 188 -6.67 3.37 1.58
N ASP A 189 -6.68 4.30 0.61
CA ASP A 189 -5.88 5.53 0.67
C ASP A 189 -6.20 6.38 1.91
N LEU A 190 -7.50 6.58 2.20
CA LEU A 190 -7.92 7.35 3.38
C LEU A 190 -7.50 6.67 4.69
N ALA A 191 -7.60 5.34 4.77
CA ALA A 191 -7.18 4.58 5.94
C ALA A 191 -5.66 4.63 6.16
N ASP A 192 -4.88 4.61 5.08
CA ASP A 192 -3.43 4.75 5.17
C ASP A 192 -3.04 6.15 5.65
N ARG A 193 -3.66 7.18 5.08
CA ARG A 193 -3.48 8.56 5.52
C ARG A 193 -3.84 8.76 6.98
N ALA A 194 -4.96 8.20 7.43
CA ALA A 194 -5.35 8.24 8.84
C ALA A 194 -4.32 7.58 9.75
N THR A 195 -3.62 6.56 9.25
CA THR A 195 -2.57 5.85 9.99
C THR A 195 -1.33 6.70 10.18
N TRP A 196 -0.75 7.25 9.10
CA TRP A 196 0.54 7.96 9.20
C TRP A 196 0.39 9.46 9.54
N ALA A 197 -0.64 10.14 9.05
CA ALA A 197 -0.88 11.56 9.35
C ALA A 197 -1.68 11.76 10.65
N GLY A 198 -2.41 10.73 11.09
CA GLY A 198 -3.42 10.85 12.13
C GLY A 198 -4.73 11.45 11.60
N ASP A 199 -5.78 11.39 12.43
CA ASP A 199 -7.11 11.93 12.12
C ASP A 199 -7.71 12.62 13.36
N PRO A 200 -7.13 13.72 13.83
CA PRO A 200 -7.49 14.33 15.12
C PRO A 200 -8.94 14.84 15.16
N TYR A 201 -9.51 15.17 14.01
CA TYR A 201 -10.87 15.71 13.88
C TYR A 201 -11.87 14.68 13.30
N GLY A 202 -11.43 13.47 12.97
CA GLY A 202 -12.28 12.39 12.46
C GLY A 202 -12.73 12.56 11.00
N GLU A 203 -12.17 13.51 10.25
CA GLU A 203 -12.58 13.83 8.88
C GLU A 203 -12.27 12.68 7.92
N LEU A 204 -11.14 11.99 8.10
CA LEU A 204 -10.77 10.84 7.27
C LEU A 204 -11.69 9.65 7.58
N GLY A 205 -11.95 9.40 8.86
CA GLY A 205 -12.91 8.37 9.30
C GLY A 205 -14.33 8.61 8.76
N ASP A 206 -14.80 9.85 8.79
CA ASP A 206 -16.08 10.26 8.22
C ASP A 206 -16.12 10.05 6.71
N ALA A 207 -15.05 10.41 6.00
CA ALA A 207 -14.95 10.18 4.56
C ALA A 207 -14.93 8.69 4.20
N ILE A 208 -14.25 7.85 5.00
CA ILE A 208 -14.26 6.38 4.86
C ILE A 208 -15.67 5.86 5.05
N ARG A 209 -16.33 6.22 6.16
CA ARG A 209 -17.71 5.80 6.48
C ARG A 209 -18.67 6.18 5.35
N ASN A 210 -18.63 7.43 4.90
CA ASN A 210 -19.53 7.93 3.86
C ASN A 210 -19.30 7.22 2.51
N THR A 211 -18.04 6.94 2.16
CA THR A 211 -17.70 6.16 0.96
C THR A 211 -18.21 4.72 1.10
N ALA A 212 -17.94 4.08 2.23
CA ALA A 212 -18.34 2.70 2.48
C ALA A 212 -19.87 2.53 2.44
N LEU A 213 -20.63 3.43 3.08
CA LEU A 213 -22.10 3.40 3.05
C LEU A 213 -22.63 3.63 1.63
N ARG A 214 -22.12 4.63 0.90
CA ARG A 214 -22.57 4.95 -0.45
C ARG A 214 -22.40 3.79 -1.43
N TYR A 215 -21.29 3.04 -1.31
CA TYR A 215 -20.96 1.94 -2.21
C TYR A 215 -21.24 0.55 -1.63
N GLN A 216 -21.89 0.49 -0.45
CA GLN A 216 -22.25 -0.74 0.27
C GLN A 216 -21.03 -1.65 0.52
N LEU A 217 -19.99 -1.09 1.12
CA LEU A 217 -18.73 -1.78 1.45
C LEU A 217 -18.58 -1.91 2.97
N VAL A 218 -17.95 -3.01 3.40
CA VAL A 218 -17.44 -3.18 4.77
C VAL A 218 -16.14 -2.42 4.90
N SER A 219 -15.96 -1.75 6.03
CA SER A 219 -14.77 -0.99 6.40
C SER A 219 -14.60 -1.03 7.92
N ASN A 220 -13.53 -0.43 8.44
CA ASN A 220 -13.37 -0.27 9.90
C ASN A 220 -14.49 0.60 10.54
N TYR A 221 -15.32 1.25 9.72
CA TYR A 221 -16.42 2.12 10.16
C TYR A 221 -17.82 1.62 9.75
N THR A 222 -17.92 0.44 9.10
CA THR A 222 -19.19 -0.12 8.63
C THR A 222 -19.22 -1.64 8.75
N SER A 223 -20.37 -2.22 9.11
CA SER A 223 -20.59 -3.67 9.17
C SER A 223 -21.86 -4.06 8.41
N PHE A 224 -21.88 -5.27 7.86
CA PHE A 224 -23.12 -5.89 7.37
C PHE A 224 -23.78 -6.67 8.49
N VAL A 225 -24.99 -6.25 8.87
CA VAL A 225 -25.79 -6.95 9.87
C VAL A 225 -26.91 -7.69 9.16
N ALA A 226 -26.86 -9.01 9.19
CA ALA A 226 -27.99 -9.85 8.82
C ALA A 226 -28.89 -10.05 10.04
N VAL A 227 -30.13 -9.59 9.97
CA VAL A 227 -31.12 -9.78 11.04
C VAL A 227 -31.92 -11.03 10.70
N ASP A 228 -31.67 -12.11 11.44
CA ASP A 228 -32.49 -13.32 11.41
C ASP A 228 -33.63 -13.19 12.43
N SER A 229 -34.87 -13.33 11.97
CA SER A 229 -36.07 -13.25 12.81
C SER A 229 -36.38 -14.56 13.55
N SER A 230 -35.66 -15.64 13.28
CA SER A 230 -35.94 -16.97 13.83
C SER A 230 -35.51 -17.16 15.29
N HIS A 231 -34.53 -16.39 15.77
CA HIS A 231 -34.00 -16.52 17.13
C HIS A 231 -33.79 -15.14 17.76
N ARG A 232 -34.58 -14.82 18.78
CA ARG A 232 -34.30 -13.70 19.69
C ARG A 232 -33.38 -14.18 20.80
N THR A 233 -32.24 -13.53 20.98
CA THR A 233 -31.41 -13.72 22.18
C THR A 233 -32.27 -13.46 23.42
N PRO A 234 -32.32 -14.37 24.41
CA PRO A 234 -33.02 -14.11 25.66
C PRO A 234 -32.34 -12.94 26.40
N GLY A 235 -33.09 -11.88 26.73
CA GLY A 235 -32.59 -10.74 27.51
C GLY A 235 -32.68 -9.39 26.77
N GLY A 236 -32.68 -8.29 27.54
CA GLY A 236 -32.85 -6.93 27.03
C GLY A 236 -31.56 -6.22 26.61
N HIS A 237 -30.42 -6.92 26.56
CA HIS A 237 -29.09 -6.33 26.33
C HIS A 237 -28.14 -7.33 25.66
N GLY A 238 -27.19 -6.81 24.87
CA GLY A 238 -26.15 -7.63 24.22
C GLY A 238 -25.12 -8.17 25.22
N VAL A 239 -24.56 -9.34 24.94
CA VAL A 239 -23.52 -9.97 25.75
C VAL A 239 -22.17 -9.79 25.06
N THR A 240 -21.17 -9.28 25.78
CA THR A 240 -19.79 -9.23 25.28
C THR A 240 -19.15 -10.60 25.44
N VAL A 241 -18.65 -11.18 24.35
CA VAL A 241 -17.95 -12.47 24.37
C VAL A 241 -16.47 -12.23 24.09
N ARG A 242 -15.59 -12.77 24.95
CA ARG A 242 -14.16 -12.75 24.70
C ARG A 242 -13.82 -13.77 23.62
N GLN A 243 -13.48 -13.30 22.42
CA GLN A 243 -13.03 -14.15 21.33
C GLN A 243 -11.49 -14.29 21.38
N PRO A 244 -10.95 -15.50 21.59
CA PRO A 244 -9.51 -15.71 21.57
C PRO A 244 -8.95 -15.45 20.16
N VAL A 245 -7.85 -14.69 20.07
CA VAL A 245 -7.14 -14.43 18.81
C VAL A 245 -6.01 -15.46 18.69
N PRO A 246 -5.97 -16.27 17.62
CA PRO A 246 -4.89 -17.24 17.42
C PRO A 246 -3.56 -16.51 17.19
N VAL A 247 -2.48 -17.03 17.77
CA VAL A 247 -1.11 -16.54 17.53
C VAL A 247 -0.50 -17.19 16.28
N PRO A 248 0.26 -16.46 15.45
CA PRO A 248 0.97 -17.05 14.32
C PRO A 248 1.98 -18.11 14.76
N ASP A 249 2.16 -19.13 13.94
CA ASP A 249 3.14 -20.19 14.17
C ASP A 249 4.57 -19.61 14.29
N GLY A 250 5.29 -20.02 15.32
CA GLY A 250 6.63 -19.52 15.67
C GLY A 250 6.69 -18.29 16.60
N VAL A 251 5.55 -17.68 17.00
CA VAL A 251 5.52 -16.49 17.87
C VAL A 251 5.26 -16.87 19.34
N ARG A 252 6.09 -16.36 20.27
CA ARG A 252 5.88 -16.49 21.73
C ARG A 252 5.21 -15.22 22.28
N TYR A 253 4.14 -15.39 23.05
CA TYR A 253 3.31 -14.27 23.56
C TYR A 253 3.97 -13.45 24.68
N GLU A 254 5.02 -13.97 25.33
CA GLU A 254 5.57 -13.43 26.59
C GLU A 254 6.47 -12.18 26.44
N THR A 255 6.62 -11.58 25.26
CA THR A 255 7.56 -10.45 25.05
C THR A 255 6.93 -9.05 24.93
N THR A 256 5.63 -8.89 25.18
CA THR A 256 4.97 -7.57 25.11
C THR A 256 4.64 -7.07 26.52
N VAL A 257 5.57 -6.28 27.06
CA VAL A 257 5.54 -5.33 28.20
C VAL A 257 4.21 -5.21 28.98
N ASP A 258 4.29 -5.45 30.30
CA ASP A 258 3.28 -5.09 31.32
C ASP A 258 2.97 -3.59 31.36
#